data_AF-A0ABD0Q3E8-F1
#
_entry.id   AF-A0ABD0Q3E8-F1
#
_cell.length_a   1.000
_cell.length_b   1.000
_cell.length_c   1.000
_cell.angle_alpha   90.00
_cell.angle_beta   90.00
_cell.angle_gamma   90.00
#
_symmetry.space_group_name_H-M   'P 1'
#
loop_
_entity.id
_entity.type
_entity.pdbx_description
1 polymer ?
#
loop_
_entity_poly.entity_id
_entity_poly.type
_entity_poly.pdbx_seq_one_letter_code
_entity_poly.pdbx_strand_id
1 'polypeptide(L)' 'KGGHTDRIFVVEFRPDSDTQFVSVGIKHIKFWTLVGGSLLYKKGVIGAVEDGRMQTMLSVAFGA' A
#
# COMPACT_ATOMS: atom_id res chain seq x y z
N LYS A 1 0.33 -15.35 13.58
CA LYS A 1 1.58 -15.12 12.82
C LYS A 1 1.20 -15.00 11.35
N GLY A 2 1.04 -13.79 10.84
CA GLY A 2 0.57 -13.54 9.48
C GLY A 2 0.78 -12.07 9.17
N GLY A 3 1.99 -11.73 8.76
CA GLY A 3 2.39 -10.36 8.43
C GLY A 3 2.99 -10.34 7.02
N HIS A 4 3.18 -9.14 6.47
CA HIS A 4 3.88 -9.01 5.21
C HIS A 4 5.36 -9.40 5.40
N THR A 5 5.84 -10.38 4.62
CA THR A 5 7.19 -10.94 4.78
C THR A 5 8.25 -10.14 4.04
N ASP A 6 7.83 -9.34 3.06
CA ASP A 6 8.73 -8.53 2.26
C ASP A 6 9.00 -7.17 2.91
N ARG A 7 10.15 -6.58 2.58
CA ARG A 7 10.52 -5.25 3.10
C ARG A 7 9.51 -4.20 2.65
N ILE A 8 9.00 -3.44 3.62
CA ILE A 8 8.21 -2.23 3.42
C ILE A 8 9.19 -1.06 3.45
N PHE A 9 9.14 -0.21 2.43
CA PHE A 9 10.01 0.97 2.33
C PHE A 9 9.30 2.24 2.76
N VAL A 10 7.99 2.35 2.50
CA VAL A 10 7.21 3.54 2.82
C VAL A 10 5.83 3.13 3.34
N VAL A 11 5.37 3.85 4.36
CA VAL A 11 4.00 3.81 4.89
C VAL A 11 3.55 5.26 5.09
N GLU A 12 2.46 5.65 4.45
CA GLU A 12 1.97 7.03 4.50
C GLU A 12 0.46 7.07 4.69
N PHE A 13 0.00 7.87 5.67
CA PHE A 13 -1.42 8.13 5.86
C PHE A 13 -1.95 9.01 4.74
N ARG A 14 -3.22 8.81 4.37
CA ARG A 14 -3.88 9.76 3.49
C ARG A 14 -3.96 11.12 4.21
N PRO A 15 -3.70 12.24 3.53
CA PRO A 15 -3.78 13.57 4.16
C PRO A 15 -5.17 13.93 4.71
N ASP A 16 -6.22 13.28 4.18
CA ASP A 16 -7.63 13.49 4.54
C ASP A 16 -8.18 12.45 5.53
N SER A 17 -7.36 11.51 6.02
CA SER A 17 -7.86 10.41 6.85
C SER A 17 -6.82 9.83 7.80
N ASP A 18 -7.16 9.80 9.10
CA ASP A 18 -6.35 9.17 10.15
C ASP A 18 -6.51 7.65 10.24
N THR A 19 -7.42 7.07 9.45
CA THR A 19 -7.72 5.64 9.46
C THR A 19 -7.33 4.93 8.18
N GLN A 20 -6.89 5.67 7.16
CA GLN A 20 -6.50 5.11 5.87
C GLN A 20 -5.06 5.48 5.54
N PHE A 21 -4.29 4.47 5.15
CA PHE A 21 -2.89 4.65 4.79
C PHE A 21 -2.48 3.65 3.70
N VAL A 22 -1.36 3.93 3.05
CA VAL A 22 -0.81 3.08 1.99
C VAL A 22 0.57 2.60 2.41
N SER A 23 0.86 1.32 2.17
CA SER A 23 2.23 0.79 2.30
C SER A 23 2.76 0.32 0.95
N VAL A 24 4.03 0.58 0.69
CA VAL A 24 4.74 0.10 -0.50
C VAL A 24 6.12 -0.45 -0.18
N GLY A 25 6.62 -1.32 -1.04
CA GLY A 25 7.95 -1.90 -0.89
C GLY A 25 8.25 -2.93 -1.97
N ILE A 26 8.92 -4.03 -1.62
CA ILE A 26 9.24 -5.08 -2.59
C ILE A 26 7.92 -5.66 -3.13
N LYS A 27 7.72 -5.50 -4.44
CA LYS A 27 6.60 -6.03 -5.23
C LYS A 27 5.22 -5.93 -4.57
N HIS A 28 4.94 -4.83 -3.88
CA HIS A 28 3.63 -4.62 -3.28
C HIS A 28 3.22 -3.16 -3.17
N ILE A 29 1.91 -2.98 -3.27
CA ILE A 29 1.16 -1.78 -2.88
C ILE A 29 -0.05 -2.30 -2.10
N LYS A 30 -0.27 -1.82 -0.88
CA LYS A 30 -1.43 -2.18 -0.06
C LYS A 30 -2.11 -0.92 0.46
N PHE A 31 -3.42 -0.86 0.27
CA PHE A 31 -4.29 0.18 0.81
C PHE A 31 -4.91 -0.35 2.09
N TRP A 32 -4.58 0.27 3.21
CA TRP A 32 -4.99 -0.16 4.53
C TRP A 32 -6.14 0.70 5.07
N THR A 33 -6.99 0.07 5.87
CA THR A 33 -8.03 0.75 6.64
C THR A 33 -8.00 0.20 8.07
N LEU A 34 -7.82 1.10 9.04
CA LEU A 34 -7.98 0.81 10.45
C LEU A 34 -9.47 0.80 10.78
N VAL A 35 -9.97 -0.35 11.20
CA VAL A 35 -11.36 -0.56 11.61
C VAL A 35 -11.36 -1.13 13.01
N GLY A 36 -11.70 -0.29 14.00
CA GLY A 36 -11.55 -0.62 15.42
C GLY A 36 -10.08 -0.91 15.76
N GLY A 37 -9.79 -2.13 16.23
CA GLY A 37 -8.42 -2.59 16.53
C GLY A 37 -7.78 -3.42 15.42
N SER A 38 -8.38 -3.46 14.23
CA SER A 38 -7.97 -4.34 13.13
C SER A 38 -7.54 -3.57 11.90
N LEU A 39 -6.56 -4.10 11.18
CA LEU A 39 -6.12 -3.58 9.89
C LEU A 39 -6.65 -4.46 8.77
N LEU A 40 -7.50 -3.87 7.93
CA LEU A 40 -7.96 -4.45 6.67
C LEU A 40 -7.13 -3.91 5.52
N TYR A 41 -6.92 -4.69 4.46
CA TYR A 41 -6.20 -4.20 3.28
C TYR A 41 -6.84 -4.60 1.96
N LYS A 42 -6.61 -3.76 0.95
CA LYS A 42 -6.83 -4.04 -0.48
C LYS A 42 -5.49 -4.01 -1.21
N LYS A 43 -5.23 -5.00 -2.07
CA LYS A 43 -4.04 -5.04 -2.91
C LYS A 43 -4.16 -3.99 -4.02
N GLY A 44 -3.11 -3.20 -4.23
CA GLY A 44 -3.07 -2.26 -5.35
C GLY A 44 -3.01 -2.97 -6.69
N VAL A 45 -3.72 -2.41 -7.66
CA VAL A 45 -3.78 -2.89 -9.04
C VAL A 45 -2.86 -2.01 -9.88
N ILE A 46 -1.85 -2.63 -10.49
CA ILE A 46 -1.07 -2.00 -11.58
C ILE A 46 -1.93 -2.23 -12.83
N GLY A 47 -2.42 -1.15 -13.47
CA GLY A 47 -3.42 -1.19 -14.54
C GLY A 47 -2.99 -2.01 -15.78
N ALA A 48 -3.91 -2.13 -16.75
CA ALA A 48 -3.78 -2.87 -18.01
C ALA A 48 -2.78 -2.26 -19.01
N VAL A 49 -1.61 -1.85 -18.53
CA VAL A 49 -0.46 -1.55 -19.38
C VAL A 49 0.03 -2.90 -19.90
N GLU A 50 0.23 -3.04 -21.22
CA GLU A 50 0.90 -4.23 -21.77
C GLU A 50 2.21 -4.45 -21.00
N ASP A 51 2.41 -5.67 -20.48
CA ASP A 51 3.53 -6.06 -19.62
C ASP A 51 3.64 -5.34 -18.25
N GLY A 52 2.53 -4.81 -17.73
CA GLY A 52 2.43 -4.21 -16.39
C GLY A 52 2.70 -5.20 -15.25
N ARG A 53 3.97 -5.43 -14.92
CA ARG A 53 4.38 -6.28 -13.79
C ARG A 53 4.59 -5.47 -12.51
N MET A 54 4.14 -6.01 -11.38
CA MET A 54 4.43 -5.42 -10.07
C MET A 54 5.94 -5.35 -9.83
N GLN A 55 6.47 -4.17 -9.54
CA GLN A 55 7.88 -3.92 -9.23
C GLN A 55 8.07 -3.45 -7.78
N THR A 56 9.32 -3.35 -7.35
CA THR A 56 9.65 -2.71 -6.08
C THR A 56 9.34 -1.21 -6.15
N MET A 57 8.58 -0.74 -5.17
CA MET A 57 8.16 0.65 -5.05
C MET A 57 8.91 1.29 -3.88
N LEU A 58 9.52 2.46 -4.10
CA LEU A 58 10.40 3.13 -3.14
C LEU A 58 9.79 4.39 -2.52
N SER A 59 8.72 4.93 -3.11
CA SER A 59 8.05 6.15 -2.64
C SER A 59 6.56 6.11 -2.93
N VAL A 60 5.81 6.94 -2.20
CA VAL A 60 4.38 7.25 -2.39
C VAL A 60 4.21 8.75 -2.29
N ALA A 61 3.29 9.30 -3.07
CA ALA A 61 2.79 10.66 -2.91
C ALA A 61 1.28 10.65 -3.12
N PHE A 62 0.56 11.55 -2.45
CA PHE A 62 -0.84 11.79 -2.69
C PHE A 62 -1.00 13.01 -3.60
N GLY A 63 -1.80 12.85 -4.65
CA GLY A 63 -2.23 13.98 -5.47
C GLY A 63 -3.19 14.88 -4.69
N ALA A 64 -3.16 16.16 -5.01
CA ALA A 64 -4.10 17.17 -4.50
C ALA A 64 -5.41 17.14 -5.29
#